data_AF-A0AAD9W9M7-F1
#
_entry.id   AF-A0AAD9W9M7-F1
#
_cell.length_a   1.000
_cell.length_b   1.000
_cell.length_c   1.000
_cell.angle_alpha   90.00
_cell.angle_beta   90.00
_cell.angle_gamma   90.00
#
_symmetry.space_group_name_H-M   'P 1'
#
loop_
_entity.id
_entity.type
_entity.pdbx_description
1 polymer ?
#
loop_
_entity_poly.entity_id
_entity_poly.type
_entity_poly.pdbx_seq_one_letter_code
_entity_poly.pdbx_strand_id
1 'polypeptide(L)'
;MATKMRSSASTVFTTLLLAAAEAFSDTTDAAIVRDVVIVGGGASGAHAAVQLRDMGKTIALVEKRDRLGGHTETHHDPATGKNISVGVQAWNTYKNSTNFITERMNMSIMAKPQTSLATKYVDFTTGQILHNYVAPTSMEVLAALKRYHELCEQYEHLLLPGFFDFPLPGDIPEDLTLSFRDFVAKYNISAAVPRLFELTGMGVGDIMNTATMYVMQAAGAPLTGIFFGETSNVVPMSADLCELYSKIGSLLGHDVLYSSTVVSSVRGANDTGVTITVRAADGTRKRVEAKRLLLAIEPSEDNMAPFDLDESERTVFSKFQSSNVYVGAVRNPSLVVNQSLTNMPATAESSNWTTLPLPPFNSRIDYFGQDSDLFRFLMVANTDLGTNGARDLVVDGFAK
;
A
#
# COMPACT_ATOMS: atom_id res chain seq x y z
N MET A 1 -33.43 17.47 76.55
CA MET A 1 -32.04 17.25 76.15
C MET A 1 -31.99 17.36 74.64
N ALA A 2 -31.35 18.42 74.13
CA ALA A 2 -31.46 18.86 72.75
C ALA A 2 -30.54 18.06 71.83
N THR A 3 -31.08 17.51 70.75
CA THR A 3 -30.28 16.92 69.66
C THR A 3 -30.60 17.67 68.37
N LYS A 4 -29.64 18.51 67.95
CA LYS A 4 -29.67 19.30 66.72
C LYS A 4 -29.63 18.36 65.50
N MET A 5 -30.67 18.38 64.68
CA MET A 5 -30.59 17.96 63.28
C MET A 5 -29.86 19.06 62.50
N ARG A 6 -28.70 18.73 61.91
CA ARG A 6 -28.03 19.55 60.90
C ARG A 6 -28.31 18.94 59.53
N SER A 7 -28.99 19.71 58.68
CA SER A 7 -29.12 19.46 57.26
C SER A 7 -27.77 19.71 56.57
N SER A 8 -27.20 18.70 55.93
CA SER A 8 -26.09 18.89 54.99
C SER A 8 -26.67 19.01 53.58
N ALA A 9 -26.59 20.22 53.02
CA ALA A 9 -26.83 20.47 51.61
C ALA A 9 -25.61 19.98 50.82
N SER A 10 -25.81 19.04 49.90
CA SER A 10 -24.79 18.65 48.91
C SER A 10 -24.76 19.68 47.79
N THR A 11 -23.68 20.46 47.74
CA THR A 11 -23.36 21.35 46.61
C THR A 11 -22.79 20.50 45.47
N VAL A 12 -23.55 20.35 44.39
CA VAL A 12 -23.08 19.77 43.12
C VAL A 12 -22.26 20.85 42.41
N PHE A 13 -20.95 20.64 42.28
CA PHE A 13 -20.09 21.44 41.40
C PHE A 13 -20.28 20.98 39.96
N THR A 14 -20.99 21.77 39.15
CA THR A 14 -21.04 21.59 37.71
C THR A 14 -19.84 22.32 37.09
N THR A 15 -18.79 21.60 36.75
CA THR A 15 -17.66 22.14 35.97
C THR A 15 -18.09 22.30 34.52
N LEU A 16 -18.41 23.54 34.13
CA LEU A 16 -18.57 23.93 32.72
C LEU A 16 -17.17 23.95 32.08
N LEU A 17 -16.88 22.98 31.19
CA LEU A 17 -15.74 23.05 30.28
C LEU A 17 -16.07 24.07 29.18
N LEU A 18 -15.59 25.31 29.34
CA LEU A 18 -15.47 26.22 28.21
C LEU A 18 -14.35 25.71 27.31
N ALA A 19 -14.70 25.14 26.16
CA ALA A 19 -13.76 25.00 25.06
C ALA A 19 -13.43 26.42 24.56
N ALA A 20 -12.25 26.92 24.91
CA ALA A 20 -11.73 28.14 24.31
C ALA A 20 -11.43 27.86 22.84
N ALA A 21 -12.30 28.34 21.95
CA ALA A 21 -11.95 28.49 20.54
C ALA A 21 -10.85 29.56 20.47
N GLU A 22 -9.61 29.13 20.28
CA GLU A 22 -8.53 30.04 19.93
C GLU A 22 -8.86 30.69 18.58
N ALA A 23 -9.33 31.93 18.62
CA ALA A 23 -9.36 32.81 17.47
C ALA A 23 -7.91 33.10 17.07
N PHE A 24 -7.39 32.33 16.11
CA PHE A 24 -6.05 32.52 15.58
C PHE A 24 -5.98 33.78 14.73
N SER A 25 -4.89 34.53 14.88
CA SER A 25 -4.59 35.67 14.02
C SER A 25 -4.42 35.19 12.59
N ASP A 26 -5.35 35.59 11.74
CA ASP A 26 -5.31 35.46 10.29
C ASP A 26 -4.14 36.34 9.80
N THR A 27 -2.93 35.78 9.73
CA THR A 27 -1.91 36.36 8.87
C THR A 27 -2.47 36.27 7.48
N THR A 28 -2.77 37.43 6.90
CA THR A 28 -3.40 37.65 5.60
C THR A 28 -2.52 37.21 4.42
N ASP A 29 -2.05 35.96 4.44
CA ASP A 29 -1.57 35.32 3.22
C ASP A 29 -2.81 34.98 2.38
N ALA A 30 -2.84 35.53 1.16
CA ALA A 30 -3.93 35.30 0.23
C ALA A 30 -4.14 33.80 0.02
N ALA A 31 -5.40 33.35 0.05
CA ALA A 31 -5.75 31.96 -0.14
C ALA A 31 -5.26 31.46 -1.52
N ILE A 32 -4.77 30.21 -1.54
CA ILE A 32 -4.40 29.53 -2.77
C ILE A 32 -5.70 29.09 -3.46
N VAL A 33 -6.09 29.76 -4.54
CA VAL A 33 -7.30 29.40 -5.31
C VAL A 33 -6.95 28.46 -6.46
N ARG A 34 -7.62 27.30 -6.56
CA ARG A 34 -7.39 26.27 -7.60
C ARG A 34 -8.68 25.65 -8.10
N ASP A 35 -8.63 24.91 -9.20
CA ASP A 35 -9.75 24.09 -9.64
C ASP A 35 -9.85 22.82 -8.80
N VAL A 36 -8.72 22.15 -8.53
CA VAL A 36 -8.67 20.89 -7.79
C VAL A 36 -7.59 20.93 -6.72
N VAL A 37 -7.93 20.52 -5.50
CA VAL A 37 -6.94 20.19 -4.49
C VAL A 37 -6.83 18.67 -4.34
N ILE A 38 -5.61 18.16 -4.40
CA ILE A 38 -5.27 16.74 -4.37
C ILE A 38 -4.52 16.47 -3.08
N VAL A 39 -4.92 15.43 -2.35
CA VAL A 39 -4.24 15.03 -1.10
C VAL A 39 -3.57 13.69 -1.32
N GLY A 40 -2.25 13.64 -1.15
CA GLY A 40 -1.42 12.45 -1.34
C GLY A 40 -0.64 12.47 -2.67
N GLY A 41 0.68 12.59 -2.59
CA GLY A 41 1.63 12.62 -3.71
C GLY A 41 2.19 11.25 -4.10
N GLY A 42 1.46 10.16 -3.81
CA GLY A 42 1.77 8.81 -4.29
C GLY A 42 1.49 8.61 -5.77
N ALA A 43 1.56 7.35 -6.25
CA ALA A 43 1.30 7.00 -7.66
C ALA A 43 0.00 7.61 -8.21
N SER A 44 -1.11 7.41 -7.49
CA SER A 44 -2.43 7.89 -7.91
C SER A 44 -2.52 9.42 -7.97
N GLY A 45 -2.11 10.12 -6.91
CA GLY A 45 -2.22 11.58 -6.85
C GLY A 45 -1.23 12.30 -7.76
N ALA A 46 0.00 11.80 -7.88
CA ALA A 46 1.00 12.35 -8.80
C ALA A 46 0.54 12.20 -10.27
N HIS A 47 0.01 11.04 -10.65
CA HIS A 47 -0.56 10.85 -11.98
C HIS A 47 -1.78 11.75 -12.23
N ALA A 48 -2.71 11.82 -11.28
CA ALA A 48 -3.89 12.67 -11.38
C ALA A 48 -3.54 14.16 -11.51
N ALA A 49 -2.53 14.65 -10.77
CA ALA A 49 -2.07 16.03 -10.85
C ALA A 49 -1.58 16.40 -12.27
N VAL A 50 -0.79 15.53 -12.90
CA VAL A 50 -0.31 15.74 -14.27
C VAL A 50 -1.47 15.74 -15.26
N GLN A 51 -2.35 14.72 -15.18
CA GLN A 51 -3.51 14.60 -16.06
C GLN A 51 -4.45 15.82 -15.96
N LEU A 52 -4.77 16.27 -14.75
CA LEU A 52 -5.64 17.44 -14.53
C LEU A 52 -5.03 18.71 -15.12
N ARG A 53 -3.71 18.88 -14.98
CA ARG A 53 -3.03 20.02 -15.57
C ARG A 53 -2.97 19.96 -17.10
N ASP A 54 -2.79 18.78 -17.67
CA ASP A 54 -2.87 18.58 -19.13
C ASP A 54 -4.29 18.87 -19.67
N MET A 55 -5.32 18.70 -18.84
CA MET A 55 -6.70 19.14 -19.11
C MET A 55 -6.94 20.64 -18.85
N GLY A 56 -5.90 21.42 -18.61
CA GLY A 56 -5.96 22.87 -18.37
C GLY A 56 -6.53 23.26 -17.01
N LYS A 57 -6.55 22.35 -16.02
CA LYS A 57 -6.99 22.66 -14.65
C LYS A 57 -5.83 23.17 -13.80
N THR A 58 -6.12 24.15 -12.96
CA THR A 58 -5.19 24.59 -11.92
C THR A 58 -5.30 23.66 -10.70
N ILE A 59 -4.16 23.25 -10.14
CA ILE A 59 -4.13 22.27 -9.06
C ILE A 59 -3.30 22.74 -7.85
N ALA A 60 -3.59 22.17 -6.69
CA ALA A 60 -2.67 22.13 -5.55
C ALA A 60 -2.55 20.67 -5.08
N LEU A 61 -1.33 20.14 -5.00
CA LEU A 61 -1.04 18.80 -4.52
C LEU A 61 -0.41 18.87 -3.13
N VAL A 62 -1.08 18.32 -2.11
CA VAL A 62 -0.58 18.27 -0.73
C VAL A 62 0.10 16.92 -0.49
N GLU A 63 1.39 16.95 -0.15
CA GLU A 63 2.18 15.76 0.16
C GLU A 63 2.86 15.90 1.53
N LYS A 64 2.72 14.87 2.36
CA LYS A 64 3.22 14.87 3.75
C LYS A 64 4.75 14.75 3.84
N ARG A 65 5.38 14.14 2.84
CA ARG A 65 6.84 14.05 2.71
C ARG A 65 7.40 15.21 1.91
N ASP A 66 8.72 15.33 1.93
CA ASP A 66 9.50 16.25 1.11
C ASP A 66 9.70 15.77 -0.34
N ARG A 67 9.06 14.64 -0.71
CA ARG A 67 9.16 14.01 -2.03
C ARG A 67 7.84 13.34 -2.44
N LEU A 68 7.62 13.21 -3.74
CA LEU A 68 6.54 12.40 -4.31
C LEU A 68 6.92 10.90 -4.36
N GLY A 69 5.92 10.05 -4.62
CA GLY A 69 6.11 8.64 -4.98
C GLY A 69 5.59 7.61 -3.99
N GLY A 70 5.10 8.03 -2.82
CA GLY A 70 4.40 7.17 -1.86
C GLY A 70 5.24 5.97 -1.42
N HIS A 71 4.78 4.75 -1.77
CA HIS A 71 5.45 3.48 -1.45
C HIS A 71 6.74 3.21 -2.25
N THR A 72 7.10 4.09 -3.18
CA THR A 72 8.35 3.97 -3.92
C THR A 72 9.50 4.47 -3.05
N GLU A 73 10.49 3.60 -2.85
CA GLU A 73 11.65 3.86 -2.01
C GLU A 73 12.88 3.19 -2.60
N THR A 74 13.97 3.95 -2.68
CA THR A 74 15.24 3.51 -3.27
C THR A 74 16.35 3.76 -2.26
N HIS A 75 17.07 2.69 -1.93
CA HIS A 75 18.29 2.75 -1.15
C HIS A 75 19.50 2.89 -2.07
N HIS A 76 20.35 3.89 -1.82
CA HIS A 76 21.64 3.98 -2.47
C HIS A 76 22.67 3.16 -1.69
N ASP A 77 23.17 2.08 -2.29
CA ASP A 77 24.17 1.22 -1.66
C ASP A 77 25.58 1.84 -1.86
N PRO A 78 26.22 2.35 -0.80
CA PRO A 78 27.52 2.98 -0.91
C PRO A 78 28.65 2.01 -1.28
N ALA A 79 28.47 0.69 -1.06
CA ALA A 79 29.50 -0.30 -1.37
C ALA A 79 29.59 -0.56 -2.89
N THR A 80 28.45 -0.55 -3.57
CA THR A 80 28.36 -0.83 -5.01
C THR A 80 28.14 0.42 -5.86
N GLY A 81 27.72 1.53 -5.24
CA GLY A 81 27.28 2.75 -5.91
C GLY A 81 25.95 2.61 -6.66
N LYS A 82 25.23 1.49 -6.47
CA LYS A 82 24.00 1.18 -7.19
C LYS A 82 22.76 1.57 -6.38
N ASN A 83 21.67 1.83 -7.10
CA ASN A 83 20.36 2.10 -6.52
C ASN A 83 19.56 0.80 -6.40
N ILE A 84 18.98 0.58 -5.22
CA ILE A 84 18.21 -0.62 -4.88
C ILE A 84 16.80 -0.21 -4.48
N SER A 85 15.80 -0.56 -5.29
CA SER A 85 14.40 -0.31 -4.91
C SER A 85 13.95 -1.30 -3.82
N VAL A 86 13.67 -0.77 -2.63
CA VAL A 86 13.26 -1.56 -1.45
C VAL A 86 11.73 -1.61 -1.31
N GLY A 87 11.05 -0.55 -1.77
CA GLY A 87 9.59 -0.43 -1.82
C GLY A 87 8.98 -1.19 -3.00
N VAL A 88 8.39 -0.44 -3.93
CA VAL A 88 7.96 -0.93 -5.26
C VAL A 88 9.20 -1.43 -6.02
N GLN A 89 9.12 -2.60 -6.65
CA GLN A 89 10.27 -3.20 -7.36
C GLN A 89 10.21 -3.13 -8.89
N ALA A 90 9.01 -2.92 -9.45
CA ALA A 90 8.78 -2.74 -10.89
C ALA A 90 7.36 -2.21 -11.13
N TRP A 91 7.11 -1.74 -12.34
CA TRP A 91 5.77 -1.48 -12.85
C TRP A 91 5.33 -2.63 -13.77
N ASN A 92 4.08 -3.07 -13.62
CA ASN A 92 3.48 -4.03 -14.55
C ASN A 92 2.95 -3.28 -15.78
N THR A 93 3.24 -3.78 -16.97
CA THR A 93 2.59 -3.30 -18.19
C THR A 93 1.12 -3.71 -18.14
N TYR A 94 0.22 -2.75 -18.31
CA TYR A 94 -1.22 -3.02 -18.37
C TYR A 94 -1.86 -2.05 -19.37
N LYS A 95 -2.44 -2.59 -20.44
CA LYS A 95 -2.96 -1.78 -21.56
C LYS A 95 -1.91 -0.75 -21.99
N ASN A 96 -2.25 0.53 -22.01
CA ASN A 96 -1.35 1.64 -22.35
C ASN A 96 -0.71 2.34 -21.14
N SER A 97 -0.64 1.67 -19.97
CA SER A 97 -0.13 2.28 -18.73
C SER A 97 1.28 2.85 -18.85
N THR A 98 2.12 2.27 -19.72
CA THR A 98 3.49 2.73 -19.96
C THR A 98 3.57 4.04 -20.74
N ASN A 99 2.54 4.43 -21.50
CA ASN A 99 2.57 5.66 -22.32
C ASN A 99 2.72 6.91 -21.45
N PHE A 100 2.14 6.92 -20.24
CA PHE A 100 2.36 8.00 -19.29
C PHE A 100 3.85 8.16 -18.97
N ILE A 101 4.58 7.05 -18.80
CA ILE A 101 6.00 7.06 -18.48
C ILE A 101 6.83 7.41 -19.73
N THR A 102 6.59 6.75 -20.85
CA THR A 102 7.42 6.85 -22.05
C THR A 102 7.14 8.08 -22.88
N GLU A 103 5.88 8.44 -23.09
CA GLU A 103 5.47 9.55 -23.95
C GLU A 103 5.32 10.83 -23.14
N ARG A 104 4.56 10.80 -22.03
CA ARG A 104 4.25 12.01 -21.25
C ARG A 104 5.40 12.48 -20.36
N MET A 105 6.12 11.55 -19.73
CA MET A 105 7.26 11.85 -18.86
C MET A 105 8.61 11.73 -19.56
N ASN A 106 8.61 11.29 -20.83
CA ASN A 106 9.79 11.11 -21.67
C ASN A 106 10.89 10.30 -20.95
N MET A 107 10.51 9.11 -20.46
CA MET A 107 11.40 8.18 -19.77
C MET A 107 11.57 6.89 -20.57
N SER A 108 12.81 6.43 -20.67
CA SER A 108 13.10 5.10 -21.22
C SER A 108 12.93 4.04 -20.14
N ILE A 109 12.31 2.93 -20.51
CA ILE A 109 12.09 1.76 -19.65
C ILE A 109 12.75 0.52 -20.24
N MET A 110 13.03 -0.45 -19.38
CA MET A 110 13.54 -1.77 -19.73
C MET A 110 12.81 -2.86 -18.97
N ALA A 111 12.88 -4.10 -19.45
CA ALA A 111 12.43 -5.25 -18.68
C ALA A 111 13.20 -5.34 -17.36
N LYS A 112 12.51 -5.62 -16.25
CA LYS A 112 13.12 -5.79 -14.94
C LYS A 112 14.11 -6.98 -15.00
N PRO A 113 15.40 -6.78 -14.69
CA PRO A 113 16.36 -7.86 -14.61
C PRO A 113 15.90 -8.93 -13.61
N GLN A 114 16.06 -10.20 -13.99
CA GLN A 114 15.75 -11.34 -13.14
C GLN A 114 17.00 -11.78 -12.39
N THR A 115 16.84 -12.09 -11.10
CA THR A 115 17.90 -12.68 -10.27
C THR A 115 17.45 -14.07 -9.86
N SER A 116 18.24 -15.09 -10.23
CA SER A 116 18.01 -16.46 -9.80
C SER A 116 18.59 -16.65 -8.40
N LEU A 117 17.75 -17.04 -7.45
CA LEU A 117 18.14 -17.27 -6.05
C LEU A 117 17.89 -18.72 -5.68
N ALA A 118 18.82 -19.31 -4.92
CA ALA A 118 18.60 -20.62 -4.31
C ALA A 118 17.67 -20.45 -3.10
N THR A 119 16.44 -20.93 -3.22
CA THR A 119 15.43 -20.84 -2.16
C THR A 119 15.64 -21.90 -1.08
N LYS A 120 15.55 -21.48 0.19
CA LYS A 120 15.40 -22.36 1.36
C LYS A 120 14.08 -22.05 2.05
N TYR A 121 13.37 -23.08 2.48
CA TYR A 121 12.15 -22.96 3.25
C TYR A 121 12.46 -23.11 4.73
N VAL A 122 12.09 -22.11 5.51
CA VAL A 122 12.45 -22.01 6.93
C VAL A 122 11.21 -21.57 7.69
N ASP A 123 10.95 -22.17 8.86
CA ASP A 123 9.99 -21.64 9.80
C ASP A 123 10.65 -20.50 10.56
N PHE A 124 10.32 -19.25 10.23
CA PHE A 124 10.94 -18.09 10.88
C PHE A 124 10.54 -17.95 12.37
N THR A 125 9.54 -18.70 12.83
CA THR A 125 9.17 -18.77 14.24
C THR A 125 10.21 -19.54 15.04
N THR A 126 10.77 -20.60 14.46
CA THR A 126 11.67 -21.55 15.14
C THR A 126 13.11 -21.50 14.64
N GLY A 127 13.37 -20.91 13.47
CA GLY A 127 14.67 -20.92 12.79
C GLY A 127 14.96 -22.24 12.05
N GLN A 128 14.04 -23.21 12.08
CA GLN A 128 14.28 -24.55 11.52
C GLN A 128 14.00 -24.62 10.02
N ILE A 129 14.87 -25.33 9.29
CA ILE A 129 14.68 -25.65 7.88
C ILE A 129 13.61 -26.73 7.74
N LEU A 130 12.69 -26.54 6.80
CA LEU A 130 11.71 -27.56 6.42
C LEU A 130 12.38 -28.56 5.48
N HIS A 131 12.75 -29.73 6.00
CA HIS A 131 13.54 -30.72 5.26
C HIS A 131 12.70 -31.59 4.33
N ASN A 132 11.42 -31.79 4.64
CA ASN A 132 10.51 -32.64 3.87
C ASN A 132 9.53 -31.83 3.01
N TYR A 133 9.55 -30.50 3.11
CA TYR A 133 8.75 -29.65 2.24
C TYR A 133 9.24 -29.74 0.79
N VAL A 134 8.34 -30.11 -0.11
CA VAL A 134 8.55 -30.12 -1.55
C VAL A 134 7.63 -29.08 -2.18
N ALA A 135 8.25 -28.06 -2.76
CA ALA A 135 7.54 -27.05 -3.54
C ALA A 135 6.91 -27.67 -4.80
N PRO A 136 5.78 -27.15 -5.29
CA PRO A 136 5.21 -27.61 -6.55
C PRO A 136 6.20 -27.42 -7.69
N THR A 137 6.24 -28.38 -8.62
CA THR A 137 7.10 -28.29 -9.80
C THR A 137 6.70 -27.12 -10.68
N SER A 138 7.62 -26.60 -11.50
CA SER A 138 7.30 -25.52 -12.45
C SER A 138 6.12 -25.83 -13.36
N MET A 139 5.93 -27.10 -13.73
CA MET A 139 4.81 -27.54 -14.57
C MET A 139 3.47 -27.48 -13.82
N GLU A 140 3.43 -27.94 -12.56
CA GLU A 140 2.23 -27.87 -11.71
C GLU A 140 1.85 -26.42 -11.42
N VAL A 141 2.85 -25.57 -11.13
CA VAL A 141 2.66 -24.14 -10.90
C VAL A 141 2.08 -23.48 -12.15
N LEU A 142 2.67 -23.69 -13.33
CA LEU A 142 2.18 -23.07 -14.57
C LEU A 142 0.77 -23.54 -14.93
N ALA A 143 0.46 -24.82 -14.77
CA ALA A 143 -0.87 -25.37 -15.05
C ALA A 143 -1.95 -24.84 -14.09
N ALA A 144 -1.63 -24.67 -12.80
CA ALA A 144 -2.54 -24.07 -11.83
C ALA A 144 -2.68 -22.55 -12.03
N LEU A 145 -1.58 -21.86 -12.33
CA LEU A 145 -1.60 -20.43 -12.62
C LEU A 145 -2.39 -20.11 -13.88
N LYS A 146 -2.31 -20.94 -14.93
CA LYS A 146 -3.09 -20.69 -16.16
C LYS A 146 -4.59 -20.73 -15.87
N ARG A 147 -5.06 -21.72 -15.10
CA ARG A 147 -6.46 -21.80 -14.65
C ARG A 147 -6.86 -20.59 -13.81
N TYR A 148 -6.03 -20.21 -12.84
CA TYR A 148 -6.31 -19.02 -12.02
C TYR A 148 -6.34 -17.72 -12.85
N HIS A 149 -5.42 -17.59 -13.82
CA HIS A 149 -5.35 -16.44 -14.71
C HIS A 149 -6.60 -16.31 -15.59
N GLU A 150 -7.04 -17.40 -16.23
CA GLU A 150 -8.28 -17.43 -17.03
C GLU A 150 -9.53 -17.10 -16.19
N LEU A 151 -9.53 -17.44 -14.89
CA LEU A 151 -10.57 -17.03 -13.96
C LEU A 151 -10.49 -15.54 -13.62
N CYS A 152 -9.28 -14.98 -13.45
CA CYS A 152 -9.10 -13.54 -13.23
C CYS A 152 -9.57 -12.72 -14.44
N GLU A 153 -9.30 -13.17 -15.67
CA GLU A 153 -9.71 -12.48 -16.90
C GLU A 153 -11.23 -12.32 -16.97
N GLN A 154 -12.01 -13.31 -16.51
CA GLN A 154 -13.47 -13.24 -16.49
C GLN A 154 -14.00 -12.09 -15.62
N TYR A 155 -13.31 -11.79 -14.52
CA TYR A 155 -13.72 -10.78 -13.55
C TYR A 155 -12.95 -9.46 -13.69
N GLU A 156 -12.02 -9.36 -14.65
CA GLU A 156 -11.13 -8.20 -14.76
C GLU A 156 -11.91 -6.89 -14.90
N HIS A 157 -12.95 -6.86 -15.73
CA HIS A 157 -13.78 -5.69 -15.97
C HIS A 157 -14.51 -5.16 -14.72
N LEU A 158 -14.71 -6.02 -13.71
CA LEU A 158 -15.34 -5.63 -12.44
C LEU A 158 -14.32 -4.97 -11.48
N LEU A 159 -13.04 -5.28 -11.63
CA LEU A 159 -11.99 -4.91 -10.68
C LEU A 159 -11.01 -3.86 -11.24
N LEU A 160 -10.84 -3.80 -12.56
CA LEU A 160 -9.90 -2.92 -13.25
C LEU A 160 -10.53 -2.24 -14.48
N PRO A 161 -10.25 -0.95 -14.72
CA PRO A 161 -9.38 -0.06 -13.94
C PRO A 161 -10.06 0.54 -12.69
N GLY A 162 -11.30 0.15 -12.40
CA GLY A 162 -12.05 0.56 -11.22
C GLY A 162 -13.39 -0.16 -11.15
N PHE A 163 -14.15 0.07 -10.08
CA PHE A 163 -15.44 -0.61 -9.82
C PHE A 163 -16.61 -0.04 -10.63
N PHE A 164 -16.38 0.45 -11.85
CA PHE A 164 -17.40 1.12 -12.67
C PHE A 164 -18.54 0.17 -13.06
N ASP A 165 -18.21 -1.10 -13.30
CA ASP A 165 -19.16 -2.16 -13.67
C ASP A 165 -19.46 -3.10 -12.50
N PHE A 166 -19.07 -2.74 -11.26
CA PHE A 166 -19.23 -3.64 -10.12
C PHE A 166 -20.71 -3.82 -9.74
N PRO A 167 -21.19 -5.07 -9.61
CA PRO A 167 -22.61 -5.35 -9.46
C PRO A 167 -23.16 -4.97 -8.08
N LEU A 168 -24.49 -4.87 -7.99
CA LEU A 168 -25.20 -4.72 -6.72
C LEU A 168 -25.02 -5.97 -5.85
N PRO A 169 -25.20 -5.88 -4.51
CA PRO A 169 -24.89 -6.98 -3.59
C PRO A 169 -25.49 -8.35 -3.92
N GLY A 170 -26.68 -8.40 -4.52
CA GLY A 170 -27.32 -9.67 -4.91
C GLY A 170 -26.80 -10.29 -6.21
N ASP A 171 -26.06 -9.52 -7.01
CA ASP A 171 -25.58 -9.89 -8.35
C ASP A 171 -24.05 -10.06 -8.38
N ILE A 172 -23.36 -9.97 -7.23
CA ILE A 172 -21.92 -10.23 -7.14
C ILE A 172 -21.66 -11.71 -7.47
N PRO A 173 -20.79 -12.02 -8.45
CA PRO A 173 -20.43 -13.40 -8.75
C PRO A 173 -19.98 -14.15 -7.50
N GLU A 174 -20.57 -15.33 -7.25
CA GLU A 174 -20.30 -16.15 -6.06
C GLU A 174 -18.79 -16.36 -5.86
N ASP A 175 -18.05 -16.63 -6.93
CA ASP A 175 -16.60 -16.82 -6.92
C ASP A 175 -15.83 -15.68 -6.26
N LEU A 176 -16.23 -14.43 -6.47
CA LEU A 176 -15.56 -13.27 -5.89
C LEU A 176 -15.78 -13.18 -4.38
N THR A 177 -16.86 -13.77 -3.89
CA THR A 177 -17.25 -13.79 -2.46
C THR A 177 -16.79 -15.03 -1.71
N LEU A 178 -16.44 -16.12 -2.42
CA LEU A 178 -15.86 -17.32 -1.81
C LEU A 178 -14.59 -16.97 -1.03
N SER A 179 -14.37 -17.66 0.09
CA SER A 179 -13.05 -17.67 0.70
C SER A 179 -12.04 -18.16 -0.34
N PHE A 180 -10.83 -17.61 -0.34
CA PHE A 180 -9.83 -18.03 -1.32
C PHE A 180 -9.48 -19.52 -1.19
N ARG A 181 -9.59 -20.09 0.01
CA ARG A 181 -9.50 -21.54 0.25
C ARG A 181 -10.54 -22.32 -0.53
N ASP A 182 -11.80 -21.92 -0.46
CA ASP A 182 -12.89 -22.61 -1.16
C ASP A 182 -12.75 -22.44 -2.67
N PHE A 183 -12.32 -21.26 -3.13
CA PHE A 183 -12.01 -21.01 -4.53
C PHE A 183 -10.86 -21.89 -5.03
N VAL A 184 -9.77 -22.01 -4.25
CA VAL A 184 -8.62 -22.87 -4.55
C VAL A 184 -9.04 -24.33 -4.66
N ALA A 185 -9.90 -24.80 -3.75
CA ALA A 185 -10.44 -26.14 -3.77
C ALA A 185 -11.37 -26.38 -4.98
N LYS A 186 -12.30 -25.45 -5.24
CA LYS A 186 -13.26 -25.49 -6.35
C LYS A 186 -12.57 -25.66 -7.71
N TYR A 187 -11.48 -24.93 -7.93
CA TYR A 187 -10.77 -24.92 -9.21
C TYR A 187 -9.50 -25.77 -9.24
N ASN A 188 -9.17 -26.47 -8.14
CA ASN A 188 -8.00 -27.32 -7.98
C ASN A 188 -6.67 -26.60 -8.31
N ILE A 189 -6.50 -25.38 -7.80
CA ILE A 189 -5.34 -24.50 -8.10
C ILE A 189 -4.35 -24.40 -6.93
N SER A 190 -4.29 -25.39 -6.05
CA SER A 190 -3.41 -25.39 -4.87
C SER A 190 -1.93 -25.18 -5.23
N ALA A 191 -1.46 -25.72 -6.36
CA ALA A 191 -0.09 -25.54 -6.83
C ALA A 191 0.26 -24.07 -7.20
N ALA A 192 -0.73 -23.22 -7.47
CA ALA A 192 -0.49 -21.79 -7.72
C ALA A 192 -0.31 -20.98 -6.43
N VAL A 193 -0.83 -21.47 -5.30
CA VAL A 193 -0.91 -20.70 -4.04
C VAL A 193 0.45 -20.19 -3.58
N PRO A 194 1.53 -20.99 -3.52
CA PRO A 194 2.84 -20.47 -3.11
C PRO A 194 3.34 -19.33 -4.00
N ARG A 195 3.09 -19.41 -5.32
CA ARG A 195 3.50 -18.36 -6.26
C ARG A 195 2.63 -17.11 -6.14
N LEU A 196 1.31 -17.25 -5.97
CA LEU A 196 0.40 -16.12 -5.76
C LEU A 196 0.73 -15.37 -4.47
N PHE A 197 1.06 -16.11 -3.41
CA PHE A 197 1.55 -15.54 -2.16
C PHE A 197 2.85 -14.76 -2.37
N GLU A 198 3.83 -15.36 -3.07
CA GLU A 198 5.14 -14.75 -3.34
C GLU A 198 5.08 -13.45 -4.16
N LEU A 199 4.17 -13.36 -5.13
CA LEU A 199 4.03 -12.18 -5.98
C LEU A 199 3.66 -10.95 -5.16
N THR A 200 2.42 -10.92 -4.67
CA THR A 200 1.82 -9.80 -3.93
C THR A 200 0.73 -10.27 -2.96
N GLY A 201 0.29 -11.53 -3.06
CA GLY A 201 -0.79 -12.08 -2.24
C GLY A 201 -0.48 -12.07 -0.74
N MET A 202 0.80 -12.15 -0.35
CA MET A 202 1.21 -11.99 1.05
C MET A 202 0.76 -10.67 1.66
N GLY A 203 0.66 -9.60 0.85
CA GLY A 203 0.21 -8.29 1.29
C GLY A 203 -1.23 -8.30 1.79
N VAL A 204 -2.05 -9.28 1.41
CA VAL A 204 -3.44 -9.41 1.88
C VAL A 204 -3.52 -9.88 3.34
N GLY A 205 -2.45 -10.46 3.89
CA GLY A 205 -2.45 -11.07 5.22
C GLY A 205 -2.86 -12.54 5.17
N ASP A 206 -3.96 -12.91 5.84
CA ASP A 206 -4.52 -14.26 5.79
C ASP A 206 -5.24 -14.51 4.45
N ILE A 207 -4.42 -14.69 3.40
CA ILE A 207 -4.90 -14.81 2.02
C ILE A 207 -5.88 -15.96 1.82
N MET A 208 -5.77 -17.06 2.59
CA MET A 208 -6.59 -18.25 2.40
C MET A 208 -8.01 -18.08 2.95
N ASN A 209 -8.20 -17.21 3.94
CA ASN A 209 -9.50 -17.03 4.61
C ASN A 209 -10.18 -15.69 4.26
N THR A 210 -9.62 -14.90 3.35
CA THR A 210 -10.28 -13.70 2.81
C THR A 210 -11.14 -14.02 1.58
N ALA A 211 -12.00 -13.08 1.18
CA ALA A 211 -12.75 -13.18 -0.06
C ALA A 211 -11.81 -13.15 -1.27
N THR A 212 -12.07 -14.01 -2.26
CA THR A 212 -11.24 -14.19 -3.46
C THR A 212 -11.02 -12.89 -4.23
N MET A 213 -12.00 -11.99 -4.22
CA MET A 213 -11.87 -10.65 -4.81
C MET A 213 -10.62 -9.91 -4.35
N TYR A 214 -10.29 -9.93 -3.05
CA TYR A 214 -9.10 -9.24 -2.52
C TYR A 214 -7.80 -9.89 -2.98
N VAL A 215 -7.81 -11.21 -3.18
CA VAL A 215 -6.67 -11.94 -3.74
C VAL A 215 -6.47 -11.60 -5.21
N MET A 216 -7.56 -11.50 -5.99
CA MET A 216 -7.51 -11.08 -7.39
C MET A 216 -7.10 -9.61 -7.55
N GLN A 217 -7.43 -8.74 -6.59
CA GLN A 217 -6.93 -7.37 -6.59
C GLN A 217 -5.42 -7.31 -6.33
N ALA A 218 -4.91 -8.14 -5.42
CA ALA A 218 -3.48 -8.21 -5.13
C ALA A 218 -2.71 -8.86 -6.29
N ALA A 219 -3.19 -9.99 -6.80
CA ALA A 219 -2.51 -10.84 -7.77
C ALA A 219 -3.44 -11.24 -8.94
N GLY A 220 -3.97 -10.27 -9.68
CA GLY A 220 -4.93 -10.49 -10.76
C GLY A 220 -4.34 -10.84 -12.12
N ALA A 221 -5.17 -10.75 -13.16
CA ALA A 221 -4.79 -11.06 -14.55
C ALA A 221 -3.53 -10.32 -15.04
N PRO A 222 -3.35 -8.99 -14.79
CA PRO A 222 -2.15 -8.30 -15.26
C PRO A 222 -0.85 -8.85 -14.65
N LEU A 223 -0.89 -9.30 -13.39
CA LEU A 223 0.30 -9.82 -12.71
C LEU A 223 0.59 -11.28 -13.09
N THR A 224 -0.47 -12.07 -13.30
CA THR A 224 -0.32 -13.48 -13.69
C THR A 224 -0.01 -13.66 -15.18
N GLY A 225 -0.42 -12.73 -16.05
CA GLY A 225 -0.09 -12.71 -17.48
C GLY A 225 1.41 -12.67 -17.78
N ILE A 226 2.24 -12.27 -16.80
CA ILE A 226 3.71 -12.26 -16.93
C ILE A 226 4.25 -13.66 -17.22
N PHE A 227 3.65 -14.70 -16.62
CA PHE A 227 4.08 -16.09 -16.82
C PHE A 227 3.75 -16.61 -18.22
N PHE A 228 2.90 -15.90 -18.97
CA PHE A 228 2.43 -16.27 -20.30
C PHE A 228 2.89 -15.29 -21.39
N GLY A 229 3.71 -14.30 -21.03
CA GLY A 229 4.26 -13.31 -21.96
C GLY A 229 3.24 -12.26 -22.43
N GLU A 230 2.08 -12.18 -21.78
CA GLU A 230 1.02 -11.22 -22.11
C GLU A 230 1.30 -9.83 -21.51
N THR A 231 2.00 -9.82 -20.36
CA THR A 231 2.44 -8.61 -19.66
C THR A 231 3.91 -8.74 -19.25
N SER A 232 4.51 -7.66 -18.77
CA SER A 232 5.91 -7.60 -18.37
C SER A 232 6.10 -6.68 -17.17
N ASN A 233 7.10 -7.03 -16.34
CA ASN A 233 7.63 -6.13 -15.32
C ASN A 233 8.68 -5.21 -15.94
N VAL A 234 8.51 -3.91 -15.80
CA VAL A 234 9.43 -2.89 -16.33
C VAL A 234 9.94 -1.96 -15.24
N VAL A 235 11.14 -1.43 -15.46
CA VAL A 235 11.81 -0.43 -14.61
C VAL A 235 12.38 0.67 -15.50
N PRO A 236 12.65 1.88 -14.97
CA PRO A 236 13.41 2.87 -15.73
C PRO A 236 14.82 2.36 -16.03
N MET A 237 15.48 2.91 -17.06
CA MET A 237 16.86 2.53 -17.42
C MET A 237 17.86 2.72 -16.27
N SER A 238 17.59 3.65 -15.35
CA SER A 238 18.37 3.89 -14.13
C SER A 238 18.16 2.83 -13.04
N ALA A 239 17.17 1.94 -13.21
CA ALA A 239 16.61 1.06 -12.19
C ALA A 239 16.02 1.77 -10.96
N ASP A 240 15.99 3.11 -10.92
CA ASP A 240 15.44 3.88 -9.81
C ASP A 240 14.01 4.33 -10.10
N LEU A 241 13.03 3.62 -9.51
CA LEU A 241 11.62 3.93 -9.66
C LEU A 241 11.22 5.31 -9.08
N CYS A 242 12.04 5.90 -8.20
CA CYS A 242 11.83 7.26 -7.70
C CYS A 242 12.01 8.33 -8.81
N GLU A 243 12.73 8.02 -9.89
CA GLU A 243 13.02 8.96 -10.99
C GLU A 243 11.73 9.53 -11.59
N LEU A 244 10.69 8.71 -11.77
CA LEU A 244 9.40 9.14 -12.30
C LEU A 244 8.80 10.27 -11.45
N TYR A 245 8.84 10.10 -10.13
CA TYR A 245 8.22 11.02 -9.19
C TYR A 245 9.03 12.30 -9.03
N SER A 246 10.36 12.23 -9.12
CA SER A 246 11.22 13.41 -9.20
C SER A 246 10.95 14.23 -10.46
N LYS A 247 10.75 13.56 -11.61
CA LYS A 247 10.33 14.21 -12.86
C LYS A 247 8.94 14.85 -12.76
N ILE A 248 7.97 14.16 -12.16
CA ILE A 248 6.63 14.72 -11.91
C ILE A 248 6.73 15.94 -10.98
N GLY A 249 7.49 15.86 -9.89
CA GLY A 249 7.68 16.97 -8.96
C GLY A 249 8.30 18.19 -9.65
N SER A 250 9.33 17.99 -10.48
CA SER A 250 9.96 19.06 -11.26
C SER A 250 9.00 19.69 -12.26
N LEU A 251 8.17 18.84 -12.88
CA LEU A 251 7.16 19.25 -13.83
C LEU A 251 6.07 20.10 -13.15
N LEU A 252 5.56 19.69 -11.99
CA LEU A 252 4.50 20.38 -11.24
C LEU A 252 5.01 21.64 -10.50
N GLY A 253 6.27 21.66 -10.08
CA GLY A 253 6.89 22.82 -9.46
C GLY A 253 6.14 23.32 -8.22
N HIS A 254 5.72 24.59 -8.26
CA HIS A 254 5.08 25.27 -7.14
C HIS A 254 3.63 24.83 -6.85
N ASP A 255 3.05 23.99 -7.71
CA ASP A 255 1.73 23.40 -7.46
C ASP A 255 1.78 22.32 -6.37
N VAL A 256 2.98 21.87 -5.95
CA VAL A 256 3.15 20.88 -4.89
C VAL A 256 3.48 21.56 -3.56
N LEU A 257 2.66 21.28 -2.55
CA LEU A 257 2.88 21.63 -1.15
C LEU A 257 3.51 20.42 -0.46
N TYR A 258 4.84 20.37 -0.48
CA TYR A 258 5.62 19.34 0.21
C TYR A 258 5.62 19.54 1.73
N SER A 259 5.97 18.48 2.46
CA SER A 259 6.09 18.47 3.92
C SER A 259 4.86 19.08 4.59
N SER A 260 3.68 18.77 4.05
CA SER A 260 2.43 19.45 4.38
C SER A 260 1.29 18.45 4.57
N THR A 261 0.41 18.74 5.51
CA THR A 261 -0.75 17.89 5.85
C THR A 261 -2.02 18.72 5.88
N VAL A 262 -3.15 18.12 5.48
CA VAL A 262 -4.46 18.74 5.67
C VAL A 262 -4.86 18.56 7.13
N VAL A 263 -5.22 19.66 7.80
CA VAL A 263 -5.61 19.64 9.23
C VAL A 263 -7.08 19.93 9.46
N SER A 264 -7.75 20.54 8.48
CA SER A 264 -9.20 20.72 8.47
C SER A 264 -9.68 21.01 7.06
N SER A 265 -10.97 20.78 6.84
CA SER A 265 -11.65 21.18 5.62
C SER A 265 -13.10 21.58 5.92
N VAL A 266 -13.65 22.37 5.02
CA VAL A 266 -15.08 22.72 4.96
C VAL A 266 -15.52 22.46 3.53
N ARG A 267 -16.53 21.60 3.37
CA ARG A 267 -17.13 21.30 2.07
C ARG A 267 -18.39 22.13 1.91
N GLY A 268 -18.43 22.94 0.86
CA GLY A 268 -19.55 23.82 0.58
C GLY A 268 -20.83 23.03 0.28
N ALA A 269 -21.95 23.47 0.84
CA ALA A 269 -23.26 22.89 0.51
C ALA A 269 -23.55 23.06 -0.99
N ASN A 270 -24.27 22.09 -1.57
CA ASN A 270 -24.67 22.13 -2.99
C ASN A 270 -23.50 22.31 -3.98
N ASP A 271 -22.36 21.65 -3.70
CA ASP A 271 -21.20 21.59 -4.60
C ASP A 271 -20.54 22.96 -4.90
N THR A 272 -20.61 23.91 -3.96
CA THR A 272 -19.98 25.23 -4.12
C THR A 272 -18.45 25.21 -3.95
N GLY A 273 -17.85 24.03 -3.76
CA GLY A 273 -16.40 23.84 -3.63
C GLY A 273 -15.97 23.36 -2.24
N VAL A 274 -14.67 23.46 -1.99
CA VAL A 274 -14.02 23.02 -0.75
C VAL A 274 -12.98 24.05 -0.32
N THR A 275 -12.91 24.30 0.98
CA THR A 275 -11.83 25.05 1.60
C THR A 275 -11.07 24.11 2.51
N ILE A 276 -9.76 24.00 2.34
CA ILE A 276 -8.90 23.22 3.23
C ILE A 276 -7.86 24.10 3.91
N THR A 277 -7.49 23.72 5.14
CA THR A 277 -6.32 24.27 5.83
C THR A 277 -5.19 23.27 5.74
N VAL A 278 -4.09 23.69 5.14
CA VAL A 278 -2.86 22.92 5.01
C VAL A 278 -1.86 23.43 6.03
N ARG A 279 -1.24 22.53 6.80
CA ARG A 279 -0.17 22.82 7.75
C ARG A 279 1.14 22.23 7.25
N ALA A 280 2.12 23.09 7.01
CA ALA A 280 3.49 22.71 6.70
C ALA A 280 4.25 22.24 7.94
N ALA A 281 5.39 21.58 7.73
CA ALA A 281 6.22 21.02 8.81
C ALA A 281 6.78 22.07 9.78
N ASP A 282 6.95 23.31 9.34
CA ASP A 282 7.36 24.46 10.17
C ASP A 282 6.20 25.04 11.01
N GLY A 283 4.99 24.47 10.89
CA GLY A 283 3.79 24.92 11.56
C GLY A 283 2.99 25.98 10.78
N THR A 284 3.54 26.52 9.69
CA THR A 284 2.86 27.50 8.84
C THR A 284 1.58 26.92 8.28
N ARG A 285 0.49 27.70 8.34
CA ARG A 285 -0.82 27.31 7.81
C ARG A 285 -1.14 28.10 6.56
N LYS A 286 -1.69 27.43 5.55
CA LYS A 286 -2.18 28.04 4.32
C LYS A 286 -3.60 27.58 4.05
N ARG A 287 -4.43 28.52 3.60
CA ARG A 287 -5.78 28.22 3.13
C ARG A 287 -5.74 27.91 1.64
N VAL A 288 -6.36 26.80 1.24
CA VAL A 288 -6.56 26.45 -0.17
C VAL A 288 -8.06 26.41 -0.43
N GLU A 289 -8.51 27.16 -1.43
CA GLU A 289 -9.89 27.20 -1.90
C GLU A 289 -9.94 26.53 -3.27
N ALA A 290 -10.73 25.46 -3.41
CA ALA A 290 -10.82 24.69 -4.63
C ALA A 290 -12.25 24.32 -5.00
N LYS A 291 -12.49 24.03 -6.29
CA LYS A 291 -13.82 23.57 -6.75
C LYS A 291 -14.04 22.09 -6.45
N ARG A 292 -12.96 21.29 -6.37
CA ARG A 292 -13.01 19.85 -6.14
C ARG A 292 -11.90 19.40 -5.18
N LEU A 293 -12.23 18.40 -4.36
CA LEU A 293 -11.29 17.66 -3.52
C LEU A 293 -11.05 16.28 -4.15
N LEU A 294 -9.79 15.93 -4.38
CA LEU A 294 -9.38 14.58 -4.79
C LEU A 294 -8.56 13.95 -3.66
N LEU A 295 -9.09 12.90 -3.04
CA LEU A 295 -8.36 12.15 -2.02
C LEU A 295 -7.62 10.98 -2.67
N ALA A 296 -6.29 11.03 -2.65
CA ALA A 296 -5.37 9.98 -3.12
C ALA A 296 -4.55 9.39 -1.96
N ILE A 297 -5.20 9.26 -0.79
CA ILE A 297 -4.69 8.68 0.45
C ILE A 297 -5.58 7.51 0.88
N GLU A 298 -5.06 6.56 1.67
CA GLU A 298 -5.91 5.49 2.20
C GLU A 298 -7.02 6.05 3.12
N PRO A 299 -8.27 5.55 3.04
CA PRO A 299 -9.40 6.05 3.82
C PRO A 299 -9.40 5.53 5.27
N SER A 300 -8.28 5.65 5.98
CA SER A 300 -8.18 5.34 7.41
C SER A 300 -8.85 6.42 8.26
N GLU A 301 -9.19 6.09 9.51
CA GLU A 301 -9.80 7.04 10.45
C GLU A 301 -8.96 8.33 10.60
N ASP A 302 -7.66 8.19 10.85
CA ASP A 302 -6.73 9.32 10.99
C ASP A 302 -6.64 10.16 9.71
N ASN A 303 -6.57 9.52 8.55
CA ASN A 303 -6.51 10.23 7.27
C ASN A 303 -7.82 10.94 6.96
N MET A 304 -8.96 10.39 7.37
CA MET A 304 -10.28 10.94 7.09
C MET A 304 -10.73 12.01 8.10
N ALA A 305 -10.15 12.05 9.29
CA ALA A 305 -10.49 12.99 10.36
C ALA A 305 -10.58 14.47 9.93
N PRO A 306 -9.70 15.00 9.04
CA PRO A 306 -9.76 16.41 8.61
C PRO A 306 -10.89 16.74 7.63
N PHE A 307 -11.60 15.72 7.10
CA PHE A 307 -12.44 15.87 5.91
C PHE A 307 -13.94 16.08 6.17
N ASP A 308 -14.32 16.34 7.43
CA ASP A 308 -15.69 16.67 7.83
C ASP A 308 -16.73 15.67 7.30
N LEU A 309 -16.41 14.37 7.43
CA LEU A 309 -17.24 13.29 6.87
C LEU A 309 -18.67 13.32 7.39
N ASP A 310 -19.63 13.08 6.50
CA ASP A 310 -21.04 12.85 6.87
C ASP A 310 -21.26 11.43 7.43
N GLU A 311 -22.49 11.14 7.87
CA GLU A 311 -22.83 9.84 8.45
C GLU A 311 -22.68 8.68 7.45
N SER A 312 -22.99 8.92 6.18
CA SER A 312 -22.91 7.89 5.14
C SER A 312 -21.45 7.56 4.83
N GLU A 313 -20.61 8.58 4.66
CA GLU A 313 -19.16 8.44 4.46
C GLU A 313 -18.51 7.71 5.63
N ARG A 314 -18.83 8.08 6.88
CA ARG A 314 -18.31 7.39 8.08
C ARG A 314 -18.74 5.93 8.13
N THR A 315 -19.99 5.64 7.77
CA THR A 315 -20.52 4.27 7.74
C THR A 315 -19.78 3.39 6.72
N VAL A 316 -19.33 3.96 5.60
CA VAL A 316 -18.57 3.24 4.59
C VAL A 316 -17.10 3.11 4.99
N PHE A 317 -16.43 4.23 5.31
CA PHE A 317 -14.99 4.23 5.55
C PHE A 317 -14.58 3.49 6.83
N SER A 318 -15.46 3.40 7.83
CA SER A 318 -15.21 2.59 9.05
C SER A 318 -15.11 1.08 8.82
N LYS A 319 -15.48 0.59 7.64
CA LYS A 319 -15.41 -0.84 7.29
C LYS A 319 -14.08 -1.25 6.68
N PHE A 320 -13.25 -0.29 6.26
CA PHE A 320 -11.97 -0.60 5.63
C PHE A 320 -11.00 -1.16 6.65
N GLN A 321 -10.39 -2.28 6.29
CA GLN A 321 -9.28 -2.87 7.02
C GLN A 321 -8.07 -2.89 6.09
N SER A 322 -6.89 -2.75 6.69
CA SER A 322 -5.64 -2.84 5.96
C SER A 322 -4.64 -3.71 6.72
N SER A 323 -3.71 -4.25 5.96
CA SER A 323 -2.47 -4.81 6.45
C SER A 323 -1.36 -3.78 6.22
N ASN A 324 -0.34 -3.83 7.06
CA ASN A 324 0.90 -3.09 6.86
C ASN A 324 1.95 -4.02 6.27
N VAL A 325 2.58 -3.59 5.17
CA VAL A 325 3.73 -4.26 4.57
C VAL A 325 4.98 -3.43 4.83
N TYR A 326 5.82 -3.92 5.73
CA TYR A 326 7.12 -3.36 6.07
C TYR A 326 8.19 -3.97 5.18
N VAL A 327 9.00 -3.11 4.58
CA VAL A 327 10.10 -3.52 3.70
C VAL A 327 11.34 -2.75 4.08
N GLY A 328 12.49 -3.38 3.87
CA GLY A 328 13.77 -2.74 4.11
C GLY A 328 14.93 -3.62 3.70
N ALA A 329 16.13 -3.10 3.95
CA ALA A 329 17.38 -3.79 3.73
C ALA A 329 17.97 -4.27 5.06
N VAL A 330 18.56 -5.47 5.06
CA VAL A 330 19.26 -6.05 6.19
C VAL A 330 20.59 -6.66 5.74
N ARG A 331 21.57 -6.61 6.63
CA ARG A 331 22.85 -7.30 6.50
C ARG A 331 23.07 -8.12 7.76
N ASN A 332 23.38 -9.39 7.62
CA ASN A 332 23.69 -10.27 8.75
C ASN A 332 24.71 -11.35 8.31
N PRO A 333 25.73 -11.68 9.11
CA PRO A 333 26.71 -12.72 8.77
C PRO A 333 26.12 -14.12 8.50
N SER A 334 24.90 -14.43 8.97
CA SER A 334 24.23 -15.70 8.70
C SER A 334 23.63 -15.78 7.28
N LEU A 335 23.51 -14.65 6.58
CA LEU A 335 22.91 -14.59 5.25
C LEU A 335 23.94 -14.92 4.18
N VAL A 336 23.53 -15.76 3.22
CA VAL A 336 24.39 -16.26 2.15
C VAL A 336 23.98 -15.64 0.82
N VAL A 337 24.94 -15.02 0.14
CA VAL A 337 24.76 -14.41 -1.19
C VAL A 337 24.14 -15.42 -2.17
N ASN A 338 23.27 -14.93 -3.07
CA ASN A 338 22.50 -15.73 -4.02
C ASN A 338 21.47 -16.71 -3.38
N GLN A 339 21.08 -16.49 -2.12
CA GLN A 339 19.99 -17.23 -1.48
C GLN A 339 18.74 -16.36 -1.27
N SER A 340 17.60 -17.06 -1.20
CA SER A 340 16.33 -16.54 -0.69
C SER A 340 15.89 -17.45 0.45
N LEU A 341 15.52 -16.87 1.59
CA LEU A 341 14.87 -17.59 2.68
C LEU A 341 13.38 -17.28 2.62
N THR A 342 12.55 -18.29 2.38
CA THR A 342 11.09 -18.16 2.34
C THR A 342 10.50 -18.71 3.62
N ASN A 343 9.69 -17.90 4.29
CA ASN A 343 9.01 -18.31 5.51
C ASN A 343 7.89 -19.30 5.20
N MET A 344 7.91 -20.44 5.88
CA MET A 344 6.87 -21.46 5.82
C MET A 344 6.61 -22.00 7.23
N PRO A 345 5.35 -22.11 7.69
CA PRO A 345 5.07 -22.70 8.99
C PRO A 345 5.42 -24.20 9.00
N ALA A 346 5.83 -24.75 10.14
CA ALA A 346 6.13 -26.19 10.28
C ALA A 346 4.98 -27.11 9.83
N THR A 347 3.73 -26.66 9.88
CA THR A 347 2.56 -27.41 9.37
C THR A 347 2.53 -27.56 7.85
N ALA A 348 3.41 -26.88 7.11
CA ALA A 348 3.59 -27.06 5.67
C ALA A 348 4.50 -28.25 5.33
N GLU A 349 5.22 -28.83 6.30
CA GLU A 349 6.24 -29.88 6.12
C GLU A 349 5.76 -31.07 5.27
N SER A 350 4.47 -31.41 5.35
CA SER A 350 3.83 -32.45 4.52
C SER A 350 3.54 -32.02 3.07
N SER A 351 4.22 -30.98 2.57
CA SER A 351 4.00 -30.36 1.26
C SER A 351 2.56 -29.87 1.02
N ASN A 352 1.91 -29.35 2.07
CA ASN A 352 0.61 -28.71 1.93
C ASN A 352 0.79 -27.26 1.44
N TRP A 353 0.64 -27.04 0.14
CA TRP A 353 0.84 -25.74 -0.52
C TRP A 353 -0.19 -24.67 -0.16
N THR A 354 -1.22 -25.01 0.62
CA THR A 354 -2.24 -24.06 1.11
C THR A 354 -2.01 -23.62 2.55
N THR A 355 -0.96 -24.13 3.19
CA THR A 355 -0.54 -23.71 4.53
C THR A 355 0.49 -22.57 4.39
N LEU A 356 0.09 -21.37 4.78
CA LEU A 356 0.90 -20.15 4.68
C LEU A 356 1.10 -19.50 6.06
N PRO A 357 2.14 -18.66 6.24
CA PRO A 357 2.30 -17.86 7.45
C PRO A 357 1.10 -16.93 7.71
N LEU A 358 0.80 -16.66 8.99
CA LEU A 358 -0.26 -15.74 9.42
C LEU A 358 0.33 -14.48 10.08
N PRO A 359 -0.26 -13.27 9.88
CA PRO A 359 0.28 -12.03 10.46
C PRO A 359 0.37 -12.06 12.00
N PRO A 360 1.40 -11.44 12.60
CA PRO A 360 2.55 -10.81 11.95
C PRO A 360 3.60 -11.83 11.49
N PHE A 361 4.12 -11.69 10.27
CA PHE A 361 5.19 -12.54 9.74
C PHE A 361 6.15 -11.77 8.85
N ASN A 362 7.43 -12.16 8.85
CA ASN A 362 8.34 -11.85 7.74
C ASN A 362 8.18 -12.95 6.67
N SER A 363 7.79 -12.59 5.45
CA SER A 363 7.49 -13.53 4.38
C SER A 363 8.74 -14.13 3.77
N ARG A 364 9.76 -13.30 3.57
CA ARG A 364 10.99 -13.69 2.86
C ARG A 364 12.14 -12.75 3.15
N ILE A 365 13.35 -13.31 3.07
CA ILE A 365 14.61 -12.58 3.09
C ILE A 365 15.36 -12.91 1.80
N ASP A 366 15.48 -11.94 0.88
CA ASP A 366 16.06 -12.16 -0.44
C ASP A 366 17.35 -11.41 -0.62
N TYR A 367 18.34 -12.05 -1.21
CA TYR A 367 19.51 -11.34 -1.69
C TYR A 367 19.13 -10.33 -2.79
N PHE A 368 19.55 -9.06 -2.65
CA PHE A 368 19.24 -8.02 -3.64
C PHE A 368 19.94 -8.22 -4.99
N GLY A 369 21.02 -9.00 -5.03
CA GLY A 369 21.86 -9.08 -6.21
C GLY A 369 22.84 -7.92 -6.33
N GLN A 370 23.32 -7.72 -7.56
CA GLN A 370 24.12 -6.55 -7.96
C GLN A 370 25.43 -6.33 -7.20
N ASP A 371 26.09 -7.41 -6.77
CA ASP A 371 27.35 -7.37 -6.00
C ASP A 371 27.21 -6.70 -4.62
N SER A 372 25.97 -6.51 -4.15
CA SER A 372 25.69 -6.02 -2.80
C SER A 372 25.90 -7.14 -1.78
N ASP A 373 25.89 -6.81 -0.50
CA ASP A 373 25.78 -7.78 0.61
C ASP A 373 24.46 -7.61 1.39
N LEU A 374 23.55 -6.79 0.83
CA LEU A 374 22.25 -6.50 1.41
C LEU A 374 21.20 -7.54 0.98
N PHE A 375 20.26 -7.75 1.88
CA PHE A 375 19.08 -8.57 1.67
C PHE A 375 17.81 -7.75 1.91
N ARG A 376 16.77 -8.00 1.12
CA ARG A 376 15.45 -7.43 1.34
C ARG A 376 14.70 -8.30 2.33
N PHE A 377 14.08 -7.69 3.34
CA PHE A 377 13.00 -8.35 4.08
C PHE A 377 11.64 -7.80 3.64
N LEU A 378 10.60 -8.62 3.77
CA LEU A 378 9.22 -8.19 3.56
C LEU A 378 8.36 -8.76 4.68
N MET A 379 7.90 -7.90 5.57
CA MET A 379 7.10 -8.25 6.72
C MET A 379 5.68 -7.73 6.60
N VAL A 380 4.72 -8.57 6.96
CA VAL A 380 3.28 -8.26 6.94
C VAL A 380 2.76 -8.33 8.36
N ALA A 381 2.01 -7.32 8.76
CA ALA A 381 1.39 -7.24 10.08
C ALA A 381 0.06 -6.47 10.02
N ASN A 382 -0.70 -6.54 11.11
CA ASN A 382 -1.87 -5.69 11.30
C ASN A 382 -1.45 -4.23 11.57
N THR A 383 -2.42 -3.32 11.51
CA THR A 383 -2.20 -1.87 11.67
C THR A 383 -1.56 -1.44 12.99
N ASP A 384 -1.72 -2.25 14.04
CA ASP A 384 -1.25 -1.92 15.39
C ASP A 384 0.28 -2.04 15.56
N LEU A 385 0.94 -2.79 14.67
CA LEU A 385 2.39 -2.91 14.69
C LEU A 385 3.01 -1.71 14.02
N GLY A 386 3.70 -0.85 14.76
CA GLY A 386 4.47 0.27 14.19
C GLY A 386 5.82 -0.13 13.60
N THR A 387 6.48 0.80 12.89
CA THR A 387 7.78 0.58 12.22
C THR A 387 8.88 0.04 13.14
N ASN A 388 8.96 0.52 14.38
CA ASN A 388 9.97 0.03 15.34
C ASN A 388 9.69 -1.42 15.73
N GLY A 389 8.43 -1.77 16.00
CA GLY A 389 8.05 -3.15 16.31
C GLY A 389 8.30 -4.10 15.14
N ALA A 390 8.06 -3.65 13.90
CA ALA A 390 8.42 -4.42 12.70
C ALA A 390 9.93 -4.65 12.59
N ARG A 391 10.74 -3.62 12.87
CA ARG A 391 12.20 -3.75 12.90
C ARG A 391 12.66 -4.75 13.96
N ASP A 392 12.12 -4.66 15.17
CA ASP A 392 12.49 -5.54 16.28
C ASP A 392 12.15 -7.00 15.94
N LEU A 393 10.97 -7.27 15.36
CA LEU A 393 10.59 -8.62 14.93
C LEU A 393 11.49 -9.19 13.82
N VAL A 394 11.97 -8.36 12.90
CA VAL A 394 12.96 -8.79 11.90
C VAL A 394 14.30 -9.11 12.54
N VAL A 395 14.76 -8.29 13.49
CA VAL A 395 16.04 -8.50 14.21
C VAL A 395 15.98 -9.76 15.07
N ASP A 396 14.90 -9.95 15.83
CA ASP A 396 14.68 -11.12 16.68
C ASP A 396 14.65 -12.41 15.87
N GLY A 397 14.21 -12.35 14.60
CA GLY A 397 14.27 -13.47 13.67
C GLY A 397 15.69 -14.00 13.41
N PHE A 398 16.72 -13.16 13.50
CA PHE A 398 18.12 -13.56 13.32
C PHE A 398 18.78 -14.11 14.58
N ALA A 399 18.12 -14.02 15.74
CA ALA A 399 18.61 -14.58 17.00
C ALA A 399 18.22 -16.06 17.18
N LYS A 400 17.38 -16.58 16.29
CA LYS A 400 16.90 -17.96 16.22
C LYS A 400 17.68 -18.71 15.15
#